data_AF-A0A7S4VWF3-F1
#
_entry.id   AF-A0A7S4VWF3-F1
#
_cell.length_a   1.000
_cell.length_b   1.000
_cell.length_c   1.000
_cell.angle_alpha   90.00
_cell.angle_beta   90.00
_cell.angle_gamma   90.00
#
_symmetry.space_group_name_H-M   'P 1'
#
loop_
_entity.id
_entity.type
_entity.pdbx_description
1 polymer ?
#
loop_
_entity_poly.entity_id
_entity_poly.type
_entity_poly.pdbx_seq_one_letter_code
_entity_poly.pdbx_strand_id
1 'polypeptide(L)'
;SSRFGLKQPIHNWQCSSHPAAMSALAQFLLNDGRVDAQVVSYVTQTLQLDSVSDFANFWTSAEYEKGVQADIVQKVAGFGDTSSPAAKLQTTRLRAAWKLAQDQASGSRTAAKAPVKEAVAAAQCVGMGWTSPDVTTATWDGLWAALVFKARNPEKFKMDVSDVVVADRPGYLARSMTINATGKRVEEHIYASERKGEIIYRL
;
A
#
# COMPACT_ATOMS: atom_id res chain seq x y z
N SER A 1 41.47 44.69 -18.25
CA SER A 1 41.18 43.25 -18.32
C SER A 1 40.53 42.82 -17.02
N SER A 2 39.20 42.64 -16.98
CA SER A 2 38.52 41.34 -17.25
C SER A 2 39.08 40.24 -16.33
N ARG A 3 38.34 39.56 -15.46
CA ARG A 3 37.03 38.91 -15.68
C ARG A 3 36.51 38.36 -14.33
N PHE A 4 35.19 38.50 -14.08
CA PHE A 4 34.23 37.60 -13.38
C PHE A 4 34.78 36.49 -12.46
N GLY A 5 34.27 36.20 -11.26
CA GLY A 5 32.88 36.20 -10.78
C GLY A 5 32.50 34.78 -10.27
N LEU A 6 31.69 34.71 -9.21
CA LEU A 6 31.02 33.55 -8.55
C LEU A 6 31.85 32.81 -7.48
N LYS A 7 31.54 32.83 -6.17
CA LYS A 7 30.29 32.65 -5.38
C LYS A 7 29.85 31.18 -5.27
N GLN A 8 30.27 30.57 -4.14
CA GLN A 8 29.55 29.66 -3.21
C GLN A 8 30.03 28.20 -3.08
N PRO A 9 29.92 27.66 -1.84
CA PRO A 9 30.62 26.48 -1.37
C PRO A 9 29.77 25.23 -1.60
N ILE A 10 30.42 24.11 -1.91
CA ILE A 10 29.76 22.81 -1.93
C ILE A 10 30.18 22.09 -0.65
N HIS A 11 29.21 21.95 0.25
CA HIS A 11 29.31 21.14 1.44
C HIS A 11 29.82 19.75 1.08
N ASN A 12 31.02 19.45 1.57
CA ASN A 12 31.58 18.12 1.63
C ASN A 12 30.77 17.30 2.64
N TRP A 13 29.67 16.69 2.18
CA TRP A 13 29.09 15.55 2.87
C TRP A 13 29.88 14.33 2.41
N GLN A 14 30.93 14.03 3.17
CA GLN A 14 31.57 12.74 3.18
C GLN A 14 30.52 11.73 3.69
N CYS A 15 29.69 11.20 2.81
CA CYS A 15 28.86 10.05 3.13
C CYS A 15 29.81 8.89 3.37
N SER A 16 30.04 8.57 4.65
CA SER A 16 30.69 7.35 5.07
C SER A 16 30.05 6.19 4.33
N SER A 17 30.77 5.66 3.34
CA SER A 17 30.47 4.43 2.64
C SER A 17 30.60 3.29 3.65
N HIS A 18 29.55 3.10 4.45
CA HIS A 18 29.27 1.78 4.96
C HIS A 18 28.97 0.93 3.71
N PRO A 19 29.60 -0.25 3.53
CA PRO A 19 29.07 -1.24 2.62
C PRO A 19 27.75 -1.72 3.22
N ALA A 20 26.70 -0.91 3.07
CA ALA A 20 25.35 -1.28 3.44
C ALA A 20 25.02 -2.47 2.55
N ALA A 21 24.77 -3.62 3.17
CA ALA A 21 23.96 -4.64 2.53
C ALA A 21 22.79 -3.90 1.89
N MET A 22 22.70 -3.91 0.56
CA MET A 22 21.65 -3.18 -0.14
C MET A 22 20.31 -3.58 0.48
N SER A 23 19.50 -2.59 0.87
CA SER A 23 18.18 -2.88 1.42
C SER A 23 17.39 -3.68 0.38
N ALA A 24 16.49 -4.55 0.85
CA ALA A 24 15.65 -5.34 -0.05
C ALA A 24 14.89 -4.45 -1.05
N LEU A 25 14.52 -3.23 -0.64
CA LEU A 25 13.95 -2.21 -1.51
C LEU A 25 14.94 -1.73 -2.59
N ALA A 26 16.19 -1.40 -2.24
CA ALA A 26 17.19 -0.95 -3.20
C ALA A 26 17.41 -2.01 -4.29
N GLN A 27 17.52 -3.28 -3.88
CA GLN A 27 17.73 -4.39 -4.79
C GLN A 27 16.52 -4.63 -5.70
N PHE A 28 15.30 -4.49 -5.17
CA PHE A 28 14.06 -4.57 -5.93
C PHE A 28 13.95 -3.47 -7.00
N LEU A 29 14.21 -2.20 -6.63
CA LEU A 29 14.11 -1.09 -7.57
C LEU A 29 15.15 -1.17 -8.69
N LEU A 30 16.37 -1.63 -8.38
CA LEU A 30 17.44 -1.81 -9.37
C LEU A 30 17.18 -3.00 -10.31
N ASN A 31 16.76 -4.14 -9.79
CA ASN A 31 16.64 -5.38 -10.57
C ASN A 31 15.30 -5.51 -11.28
N ASP A 32 14.20 -5.34 -10.54
CA ASP A 32 12.83 -5.51 -11.04
C ASP A 32 12.31 -4.23 -11.67
N GLY A 33 12.55 -3.09 -11.01
CA GLY A 33 12.14 -1.78 -11.51
C GLY A 33 13.03 -1.22 -12.63
N ARG A 34 14.28 -1.71 -12.75
CA ARG A 34 15.33 -1.15 -13.63
C ARG A 34 15.54 0.35 -13.42
N VAL A 35 15.22 0.84 -12.22
CA VAL A 35 15.32 2.24 -11.84
C VAL A 35 16.79 2.64 -11.73
N ASP A 36 17.11 3.86 -12.14
CA ASP A 36 18.48 4.37 -12.08
C ASP A 36 19.04 4.39 -10.65
N ALA A 37 20.33 4.07 -10.49
CA ALA A 37 20.97 3.98 -9.18
C ALA A 37 20.90 5.30 -8.38
N GLN A 38 20.94 6.46 -9.05
CA GLN A 38 20.82 7.75 -8.37
C GLN A 38 19.42 7.96 -7.78
N VAL A 39 18.39 7.50 -8.50
CA VAL A 39 17.00 7.55 -8.04
C VAL A 39 16.80 6.59 -6.86
N VAL A 40 17.37 5.38 -6.92
CA VAL A 40 17.30 4.41 -5.82
C VAL A 40 18.02 4.91 -4.57
N SER A 41 19.19 5.54 -4.73
CA SER A 41 19.92 6.17 -3.64
C SER A 41 19.08 7.27 -2.98
N TYR A 42 18.40 8.09 -3.76
CA TYR A 42 17.52 9.13 -3.24
C TYR A 42 16.32 8.55 -2.47
N VAL A 43 15.66 7.53 -3.01
CA VAL A 43 14.51 6.88 -2.36
C VAL A 43 14.88 6.22 -1.02
N THR A 44 16.05 5.58 -0.95
CA THR A 44 16.47 4.86 0.26
C THR A 44 17.16 5.75 1.29
N GLN A 45 17.89 6.78 0.87
CA GLN A 45 18.66 7.64 1.78
C GLN A 45 17.95 8.94 2.15
N THR A 46 17.18 9.52 1.21
CA THR A 46 16.49 10.81 1.43
C THR A 46 15.05 10.62 1.86
N LEU A 47 14.30 9.76 1.16
CA LEU A 47 12.92 9.42 1.56
C LEU A 47 12.87 8.38 2.68
N GLN A 48 14.00 7.73 3.00
CA GLN A 48 14.14 6.74 4.07
C GLN A 48 13.09 5.63 3.99
N LEU A 49 12.80 5.14 2.77
CA LEU A 49 11.94 3.98 2.60
C LEU A 49 12.76 2.72 2.88
N ASP A 50 12.42 2.01 3.95
CA ASP A 50 13.16 0.84 4.42
C ASP A 50 12.69 -0.47 3.76
N SER A 51 11.45 -0.51 3.24
CA SER A 51 10.86 -1.72 2.67
C SER A 51 10.08 -1.51 1.36
N VAL A 52 9.88 -2.61 0.63
CA VAL A 52 9.01 -2.66 -0.57
C VAL A 52 7.57 -2.28 -0.21
N SER A 53 7.11 -2.63 1.00
CA SER A 53 5.79 -2.26 1.50
C SER A 53 5.68 -0.77 1.82
N ASP A 54 6.70 -0.15 2.40
CA ASP A 54 6.71 1.31 2.62
C ASP A 54 6.65 2.04 1.29
N PHE A 55 7.44 1.60 0.32
CA PHE A 55 7.40 2.13 -1.05
C PHE A 55 6.03 1.94 -1.72
N ALA A 56 5.37 0.80 -1.53
CA ALA A 56 4.04 0.56 -2.09
C ALA A 56 2.96 1.47 -1.49
N ASN A 57 3.05 1.75 -0.18
CA ASN A 57 2.03 2.49 0.56
C ASN A 57 2.32 4.00 0.72
N PHE A 58 3.50 4.48 0.30
CA PHE A 58 3.89 5.88 0.47
C PHE A 58 3.01 6.86 -0.32
N TRP A 59 2.53 6.46 -1.51
CA TRP A 59 1.58 7.23 -2.30
C TRP A 59 0.32 6.42 -2.58
N THR A 60 -0.83 7.09 -2.67
CA THR A 60 -2.07 6.49 -3.21
C THR A 60 -2.03 6.44 -4.74
N SER A 61 -2.88 5.62 -5.36
CA SER A 61 -2.97 5.52 -6.83
C SER A 61 -3.35 6.82 -7.53
N ALA A 62 -4.13 7.67 -6.86
CA ALA A 62 -4.49 8.98 -7.35
C ALA A 62 -3.33 9.99 -7.26
N GLU A 63 -2.43 9.80 -6.29
CA GLU A 63 -1.33 10.73 -6.00
C GLU A 63 -0.01 10.30 -6.65
N TYR A 64 0.12 9.02 -7.00
CA TYR A 64 1.36 8.41 -7.48
C TYR A 64 2.04 9.19 -8.61
N GLU A 65 1.30 9.55 -9.67
CA GLU A 65 1.89 10.23 -10.84
C GLU A 65 2.47 11.59 -10.48
N LYS A 66 1.74 12.36 -9.66
CA LYS A 66 2.14 13.70 -9.26
C LYS A 66 3.21 13.67 -8.16
N GLY A 67 3.07 12.75 -7.22
CA GLY A 67 3.98 12.53 -6.10
C GLY A 67 5.36 12.06 -6.56
N VAL A 68 5.43 11.00 -7.38
CA VAL A 68 6.72 10.50 -7.87
C VAL A 68 7.47 11.54 -8.72
N GLN A 69 6.75 12.32 -9.53
CA GLN A 69 7.37 13.38 -10.32
C GLN A 69 7.91 14.51 -9.44
N ALA A 70 7.13 14.98 -8.46
CA ALA A 70 7.50 16.11 -7.61
C ALA A 70 8.51 15.76 -6.50
N ASP A 71 8.34 14.58 -5.88
CA ASP A 71 9.07 14.20 -4.66
C ASP A 71 10.35 13.42 -4.97
N ILE A 72 10.41 12.69 -6.10
CA ILE A 72 11.58 11.90 -6.52
C ILE A 72 12.23 12.52 -7.75
N VAL A 73 11.56 12.48 -8.90
CA VAL A 73 12.21 12.75 -10.21
C VAL A 73 12.75 14.18 -10.29
N GLN A 74 11.99 15.16 -9.83
CA GLN A 74 12.43 16.56 -9.80
C GLN A 74 13.59 16.84 -8.82
N LYS A 75 13.74 16.00 -7.80
CA LYS A 75 14.73 16.18 -6.73
C LYS A 75 16.04 15.45 -6.99
N VAL A 76 16.05 14.47 -7.89
CA VAL A 76 17.27 13.74 -8.28
C VAL A 76 18.07 14.57 -9.28
N ALA A 77 19.33 14.82 -8.94
CA ALA A 77 20.26 15.51 -9.84
C ALA A 77 20.38 14.75 -11.18
N GLY A 78 20.11 15.44 -12.30
CA GLY A 78 20.09 14.85 -13.64
C GLY A 78 18.71 14.51 -14.19
N PHE A 79 17.65 14.56 -13.37
CA PHE A 79 16.26 14.30 -13.80
C PHE A 79 15.28 15.46 -13.51
N GLY A 80 15.78 16.63 -13.10
CA GLY A 80 14.98 17.81 -12.78
C GLY A 80 14.04 18.27 -13.90
N ASP A 81 14.41 18.05 -15.16
CA ASP A 81 13.54 18.24 -16.32
C ASP A 81 12.61 17.03 -16.49
N THR A 82 11.44 17.08 -15.85
CA THR A 82 10.39 16.05 -15.91
C THR A 82 9.86 15.80 -17.33
N SER A 83 10.09 16.74 -18.25
CA SER A 83 9.73 16.62 -19.66
C SER A 83 10.75 15.87 -20.51
N SER A 84 11.96 15.62 -19.98
CA SER A 84 13.03 14.90 -20.68
C SER A 84 12.68 13.43 -20.91
N PRO A 85 13.14 12.80 -22.00
CA PRO A 85 12.92 11.37 -22.25
C PRO A 85 13.47 10.48 -21.11
N ALA A 86 14.59 10.88 -20.51
CA ALA A 86 15.21 10.17 -19.40
C ALA A 86 14.34 10.21 -18.13
N ALA A 87 13.80 11.38 -17.76
CA ALA A 87 12.91 11.53 -16.60
C ALA A 87 11.57 10.79 -16.79
N LYS A 88 11.00 10.84 -18.01
CA LYS A 88 9.80 10.07 -18.36
C LYS A 88 10.06 8.57 -18.27
N LEU A 89 11.21 8.10 -18.74
CA LEU A 89 11.60 6.71 -18.65
C LEU A 89 11.73 6.25 -17.19
N GLN A 90 12.34 7.07 -16.32
CA GLN A 90 12.42 6.77 -14.88
C GLN A 90 11.04 6.75 -14.22
N THR A 91 10.15 7.66 -14.59
CA THR A 91 8.76 7.68 -14.07
C THR A 91 8.01 6.40 -14.44
N THR A 92 8.15 5.93 -15.69
CA THR A 92 7.54 4.67 -16.14
C THR A 92 8.10 3.46 -15.40
N ARG A 93 9.41 3.43 -15.18
CA ARG A 93 10.10 2.35 -14.47
C ARG A 93 9.70 2.30 -13.00
N LEU A 94 9.69 3.46 -12.34
CA LEU A 94 9.15 3.58 -10.98
C LEU A 94 7.69 3.14 -10.94
N ARG A 95 6.88 3.48 -11.96
CA ARG A 95 5.47 3.07 -12.00
C ARG A 95 5.31 1.56 -12.07
N ALA A 96 6.09 0.93 -12.93
CA ALA A 96 6.12 -0.53 -13.03
C ALA A 96 6.56 -1.15 -11.71
N ALA A 97 7.63 -0.63 -11.09
CA ALA A 97 8.11 -1.10 -9.80
C ALA A 97 7.08 -0.89 -8.67
N TRP A 98 6.38 0.24 -8.65
CA TRP A 98 5.35 0.54 -7.65
C TRP A 98 4.09 -0.32 -7.82
N LYS A 99 3.74 -0.66 -9.06
CA LYS A 99 2.68 -1.64 -9.33
C LYS A 99 3.08 -3.03 -8.86
N LEU A 100 4.29 -3.48 -9.20
CA LEU A 100 4.84 -4.74 -8.69
C LEU A 100 4.92 -4.76 -7.15
N ALA A 101 5.30 -3.65 -6.53
CA ALA A 101 5.37 -3.53 -5.08
C ALA A 101 3.98 -3.55 -4.43
N GLN A 102 2.98 -2.89 -5.03
CA GLN A 102 1.60 -2.98 -4.58
C GLN A 102 1.03 -4.38 -4.72
N ASP A 103 1.30 -5.06 -5.83
CA ASP A 103 0.87 -6.45 -6.03
C ASP A 103 1.50 -7.36 -4.97
N GLN A 104 2.78 -7.15 -4.63
CA GLN A 104 3.44 -7.85 -3.51
C GLN A 104 2.91 -7.46 -2.13
N ALA A 105 2.61 -6.18 -1.89
CA ALA A 105 2.10 -5.68 -0.61
C ALA A 105 0.64 -6.06 -0.35
N SER A 106 -0.14 -6.26 -1.42
CA SER A 106 -1.54 -6.71 -1.37
C SER A 106 -1.70 -8.24 -1.37
N GLY A 107 -0.59 -8.99 -1.30
CA GLY A 107 -0.60 -10.47 -1.18
C GLY A 107 -0.52 -11.22 -2.51
N SER A 108 -0.74 -10.54 -3.64
CA SER A 108 -0.70 -11.15 -4.96
C SER A 108 0.73 -11.34 -5.46
N ARG A 109 1.39 -12.41 -4.99
CA ARG A 109 2.57 -12.94 -5.68
C ARG A 109 2.15 -13.52 -7.03
N THR A 110 2.02 -12.66 -8.04
CA THR A 110 2.10 -13.13 -9.44
C THR A 110 3.55 -13.54 -9.68
N ALA A 111 3.77 -14.85 -9.67
CA ALA A 111 4.99 -15.47 -10.14
C ALA A 111 5.34 -14.89 -11.51
N ALA A 112 6.47 -14.19 -11.60
CA ALA A 112 7.03 -13.75 -12.85
C ALA A 112 7.25 -14.96 -13.77
N LYS A 113 6.76 -14.87 -15.00
CA LYS A 113 6.90 -15.87 -16.05
C LYS A 113 8.39 -16.19 -16.29
N ALA A 114 8.77 -17.44 -16.09
CA ALA A 114 9.88 -18.09 -16.79
C ALA A 114 9.30 -19.26 -17.63
N PRO A 115 9.80 -19.52 -18.85
CA PRO A 115 9.15 -20.45 -19.77
C PRO A 115 9.41 -21.93 -19.44
N VAL A 116 8.31 -22.68 -19.35
CA VAL A 116 8.06 -24.12 -19.57
C VAL A 116 9.25 -25.11 -19.44
N LYS A 117 9.15 -25.99 -18.45
CA LYS A 117 9.18 -27.46 -18.66
C LYS A 117 8.55 -28.20 -17.48
N GLU A 118 7.71 -29.17 -17.80
CA GLU A 118 6.97 -30.05 -16.90
C GLU A 118 7.87 -30.72 -15.86
N ALA A 119 7.42 -30.74 -14.59
CA ALA A 119 7.51 -31.92 -13.74
C ALA A 119 6.54 -31.79 -12.56
N VAL A 120 5.83 -32.90 -12.38
CA VAL A 120 4.79 -33.26 -11.44
C VAL A 120 5.21 -33.14 -9.96
N ALA A 121 4.20 -33.02 -9.09
CA ALA A 121 4.15 -33.46 -7.69
C ALA A 121 4.24 -32.39 -6.59
N ALA A 122 3.06 -32.15 -5.99
CA ALA A 122 2.79 -32.02 -4.57
C ALA A 122 3.75 -31.17 -3.71
N ALA A 123 3.30 -29.95 -3.42
CA ALA A 123 3.36 -29.44 -2.05
C ALA A 123 2.13 -28.55 -1.85
N GLN A 124 1.06 -29.11 -1.28
CA GLN A 124 0.10 -28.29 -0.56
C GLN A 124 0.92 -27.53 0.48
N CYS A 125 1.10 -26.24 0.27
CA CYS A 125 1.71 -25.37 1.26
C CYS A 125 0.73 -25.30 2.43
N VAL A 126 0.84 -26.26 3.33
CA VAL A 126 0.24 -26.19 4.67
C VAL A 126 1.10 -25.18 5.41
N GLY A 127 0.79 -23.90 5.21
CA GLY A 127 1.33 -22.82 6.01
C GLY A 127 0.76 -22.95 7.42
N MET A 128 1.61 -23.27 8.39
CA MET A 128 1.30 -23.18 9.82
C MET A 128 1.26 -21.69 10.23
N GLY A 129 0.26 -20.94 9.75
CA GLY A 129 0.06 -19.52 10.02
C GLY A 129 -1.29 -19.01 9.53
N TRP A 130 -1.84 -17.99 10.20
CA TRP A 130 -3.18 -17.40 9.99
C TRP A 130 -3.36 -16.62 8.67
N THR A 131 -2.61 -16.95 7.63
CA THR A 131 -2.71 -16.25 6.34
C THR A 131 -3.57 -17.06 5.40
N SER A 132 -4.82 -16.63 5.23
CA SER A 132 -5.71 -17.17 4.21
C SER A 132 -5.16 -16.86 2.81
N PRO A 133 -5.47 -17.70 1.80
CA PRO A 133 -5.28 -17.33 0.41
C PRO A 133 -5.97 -16.01 0.05
N ASP A 134 -5.47 -15.33 -0.98
CA ASP A 134 -6.08 -14.10 -1.47
C ASP A 134 -7.56 -14.30 -1.83
N VAL A 135 -8.41 -13.39 -1.36
CA VAL A 135 -9.84 -13.38 -1.68
C VAL A 135 -10.02 -12.75 -3.06
N THR A 136 -10.04 -13.57 -4.11
CA THR A 136 -10.12 -13.11 -5.52
C THR A 136 -11.54 -12.91 -6.04
N THR A 137 -12.56 -13.33 -5.26
CA THR A 137 -13.96 -13.35 -5.71
C THR A 137 -14.79 -12.17 -5.19
N ALA A 138 -14.26 -11.40 -4.24
CA ALA A 138 -14.95 -10.24 -3.67
C ALA A 138 -14.43 -8.95 -4.28
N THR A 139 -15.33 -8.10 -4.77
CA THR A 139 -14.99 -6.72 -5.12
C THR A 139 -15.01 -5.85 -3.86
N TRP A 140 -14.33 -4.70 -3.89
CA TRP A 140 -14.38 -3.72 -2.81
C TRP A 140 -15.81 -3.32 -2.45
N ASP A 141 -16.61 -2.98 -3.46
CA ASP A 141 -18.02 -2.61 -3.31
C ASP A 141 -18.86 -3.76 -2.71
N GLY A 142 -18.67 -4.98 -3.19
CA GLY A 142 -19.38 -6.15 -2.67
C GLY A 142 -19.00 -6.47 -1.22
N LEU A 143 -17.72 -6.32 -0.86
CA LEU A 143 -17.24 -6.51 0.51
C LEU A 143 -17.82 -5.43 1.43
N TRP A 144 -17.80 -4.17 1.00
CA TRP A 144 -18.34 -3.05 1.77
C TRP A 144 -19.85 -3.20 1.99
N ALA A 145 -20.60 -3.53 0.94
CA ALA A 145 -22.03 -3.81 1.02
C ALA A 145 -22.31 -4.96 2.00
N ALA A 146 -21.50 -6.02 1.98
CA ALA A 146 -21.63 -7.14 2.91
C ALA A 146 -21.37 -6.75 4.36
N LEU A 147 -20.34 -5.93 4.62
CA LEU A 147 -20.02 -5.42 5.96
C LEU A 147 -21.15 -4.54 6.52
N VAL A 148 -21.65 -3.61 5.71
CA VAL A 148 -22.78 -2.74 6.04
C VAL A 148 -24.06 -3.56 6.24
N PHE A 149 -24.28 -4.59 5.42
CA PHE A 149 -25.43 -5.48 5.56
C PHE A 149 -25.36 -6.30 6.85
N LYS A 150 -24.19 -6.81 7.23
CA LYS A 150 -23.96 -7.47 8.53
C LYS A 150 -24.19 -6.53 9.71
N ALA A 151 -23.74 -5.28 9.60
CA ALA A 151 -24.01 -4.28 10.64
C ALA A 151 -25.52 -4.10 10.84
N ARG A 152 -26.33 -4.09 9.77
CA ARG A 152 -27.79 -3.95 9.87
C ARG A 152 -28.57 -5.23 10.21
N ASN A 153 -27.99 -6.41 9.97
CA ASN A 153 -28.70 -7.70 10.11
C ASN A 153 -27.82 -8.75 10.83
N PRO A 154 -27.29 -8.49 12.04
CA PRO A 154 -26.37 -9.40 12.72
C PRO A 154 -26.91 -10.82 12.90
N GLU A 155 -28.21 -10.97 13.11
CA GLU A 155 -28.91 -12.24 13.29
C GLU A 155 -28.79 -13.17 12.07
N LYS A 156 -28.71 -12.61 10.85
CA LYS A 156 -28.51 -13.39 9.61
C LYS A 156 -27.10 -13.98 9.51
N PHE A 157 -26.15 -13.45 10.29
CA PHE A 157 -24.75 -13.86 10.28
C PHE A 157 -24.38 -14.75 11.47
N LYS A 158 -25.36 -15.47 12.03
CA LYS A 158 -25.18 -16.38 13.17
C LYS A 158 -24.63 -15.68 14.42
N MET A 159 -24.87 -14.38 14.58
CA MET A 159 -24.68 -13.73 15.87
C MET A 159 -25.85 -14.11 16.77
N ASP A 160 -25.55 -14.57 18.00
CA ASP A 160 -26.55 -15.02 18.97
C ASP A 160 -27.22 -13.83 19.67
N VAL A 161 -28.05 -13.13 18.89
CA VAL A 161 -28.74 -11.90 19.29
C VAL A 161 -30.20 -11.94 18.84
N SER A 162 -31.05 -11.21 19.55
CA SER A 162 -32.48 -11.03 19.24
C SER A 162 -32.88 -9.56 19.41
N ASP A 163 -34.15 -9.24 19.13
CA ASP A 163 -34.74 -7.90 19.27
C ASP A 163 -33.93 -6.78 18.60
N VAL A 164 -33.38 -7.09 17.41
CA VAL A 164 -32.54 -6.16 16.66
C VAL A 164 -33.39 -5.00 16.13
N VAL A 165 -33.02 -3.79 16.51
CA VAL A 165 -33.62 -2.54 16.04
C VAL A 165 -32.52 -1.68 15.47
N VAL A 166 -32.73 -1.17 14.27
CA VAL A 166 -31.76 -0.35 13.56
C VAL A 166 -32.39 0.99 13.19
N ALA A 167 -31.67 2.08 13.43
CA ALA A 167 -32.07 3.43 13.06
C ALA A 167 -30.89 4.21 12.47
N ASP A 168 -31.07 4.78 11.29
CA ASP A 168 -30.09 5.71 10.72
C ASP A 168 -30.17 7.05 11.48
N ARG A 169 -29.03 7.49 12.02
CA ARG A 169 -28.86 8.78 12.69
C ARG A 169 -27.87 9.63 11.88
N PRO A 170 -27.93 10.97 11.99
CA PRO A 170 -26.91 11.82 11.39
C PRO A 170 -25.51 11.42 11.88
N GLY A 171 -24.68 10.89 10.98
CA GLY A 171 -23.29 10.53 11.24
C GLY A 171 -23.03 9.10 11.74
N TYR A 172 -24.06 8.32 12.08
CA TYR A 172 -23.88 6.92 12.52
C TYR A 172 -25.17 6.07 12.37
N LEU A 173 -25.00 4.76 12.33
CA LEU A 173 -26.08 3.80 12.45
C LEU A 173 -26.26 3.43 13.91
N ALA A 174 -27.43 3.68 14.49
CA ALA A 174 -27.77 3.20 15.83
C ALA A 174 -28.35 1.78 15.70
N ARG A 175 -27.76 0.83 16.43
CA ARG A 175 -28.24 -0.55 16.48
C ARG A 175 -28.46 -0.97 17.93
N SER A 176 -29.69 -1.32 18.28
CA SER A 176 -29.99 -1.96 19.57
C SER A 176 -30.26 -3.44 19.37
N MET A 177 -29.79 -4.28 20.28
CA MET A 177 -30.02 -5.72 20.25
C MET A 177 -30.03 -6.31 21.66
N THR A 178 -30.61 -7.50 21.82
CA THR A 178 -30.51 -8.33 23.02
C THR A 178 -29.48 -9.43 22.77
N ILE A 179 -28.45 -9.54 23.61
CA ILE A 179 -27.49 -10.64 23.56
C ILE A 179 -28.09 -11.85 24.27
N ASN A 180 -28.47 -12.90 23.55
CA ASN A 180 -29.25 -14.02 24.11
C ASN A 180 -28.54 -14.72 25.27
N ALA A 181 -27.23 -14.92 25.15
CA ALA A 181 -26.41 -15.55 26.19
C ALA A 181 -26.44 -14.81 27.55
N THR A 182 -26.69 -13.50 27.56
CA THR A 182 -26.68 -12.68 28.79
C THR A 182 -28.02 -12.03 29.10
N GLY A 183 -28.97 -12.04 28.17
CA GLY A 183 -30.21 -11.27 28.22
C GLY A 183 -30.02 -9.75 28.21
N LYS A 184 -28.78 -9.24 28.07
CA LYS A 184 -28.51 -7.80 28.12
C LYS A 184 -28.92 -7.14 26.81
N ARG A 185 -29.64 -6.03 26.94
CA ARG A 185 -29.88 -5.10 25.83
C ARG A 185 -28.69 -4.16 25.69
N VAL A 186 -28.18 -4.06 24.48
CA VAL A 186 -27.02 -3.24 24.13
C VAL A 186 -27.42 -2.31 22.99
N GLU A 187 -26.97 -1.07 23.05
CA GLU A 187 -27.04 -0.12 21.94
C GLU A 187 -25.63 0.16 21.43
N GLU A 188 -25.47 0.15 20.12
CA GLU A 188 -24.23 0.43 19.44
C GLU A 188 -24.40 1.63 18.49
N HIS A 189 -23.42 2.53 18.50
CA HIS A 189 -23.24 3.58 17.52
C HIS A 189 -22.18 3.15 16.52
N ILE A 190 -22.62 2.80 15.32
CA ILE A 190 -21.78 2.22 14.27
C ILE A 190 -21.44 3.29 13.24
N TYR A 191 -20.15 3.58 13.10
CA TYR A 191 -19.63 4.56 12.15
C TYR A 191 -19.00 3.81 10.99
N ALA A 192 -19.60 3.93 9.80
CA ALA A 192 -19.10 3.29 8.59
C ALA A 192 -18.45 4.36 7.68
N SER A 193 -17.13 4.28 7.51
CA SER A 193 -16.36 5.16 6.62
C SER A 193 -15.78 4.34 5.47
N GLU A 194 -16.52 4.30 4.35
CA GLU A 194 -16.12 3.55 3.17
C GLU A 194 -14.78 4.02 2.61
N ARG A 195 -14.56 5.34 2.57
CA ARG A 195 -13.32 5.94 2.08
C ARG A 195 -12.09 5.54 2.88
N LYS A 196 -12.26 5.28 4.18
CA LYS A 196 -11.18 4.83 5.06
C LYS A 196 -11.09 3.31 5.13
N GLY A 197 -12.09 2.59 4.62
CA GLY A 197 -12.21 1.14 4.79
C GLY A 197 -12.51 0.71 6.23
N GLU A 198 -13.11 1.60 7.04
CA GLU A 198 -13.29 1.37 8.47
C GLU A 198 -14.77 1.28 8.85
N ILE A 199 -15.10 0.30 9.69
CA ILE A 199 -16.35 0.27 10.46
C ILE A 199 -16.01 0.22 11.93
N ILE A 200 -16.44 1.25 12.67
CA ILE A 200 -16.17 1.40 14.10
C ILE A 200 -17.46 1.15 14.86
N TYR A 201 -17.44 0.20 15.79
CA TYR A 201 -18.53 -0.11 16.71
C TYR A 201 -18.23 0.52 18.06
N ARG A 202 -19.15 1.34 18.58
CA ARG A 202 -19.06 1.94 19.92
C ARG A 202 -20.32 1.63 20.71
N LEU A 203 -20.18 1.35 21.99
CA LEU A 203 -21.30 1.18 22.95
C LEU A 203 -21.69 2.52 23.56
#